data_AF-A0A7R9HGS3-F1
#
_entry.id   AF-A0A7R9HGS3-F1
#
_cell.length_a   1.000
_cell.length_b   1.000
_cell.length_c   1.000
_cell.angle_alpha   90.00
_cell.angle_beta   90.00
_cell.angle_gamma   90.00
#
_symmetry.space_group_name_H-M   'P 1'
#
loop_
_entity.id
_entity.type
_entity.pdbx_description
1 polymer ?
#
loop_
_entity_poly.entity_id
_entity_poly.type
_entity_poly.pdbx_seq_one_letter_code
_entity_poly.pdbx_strand_id
1 'polypeptide(L)'
;FLQETIEYADPQGATDEELFSTVYHKLVHSPALETILQVEHSYALAVKELTTQRDEQVAALTASQTQEMVKAVEGVHVYSTEKEINDMAARHFEDQNLLQGRWNSEVDTLKESQRREYRDWLMKLLEDHHTNITLPTFVHRTLTHGC
;
A
#
# COMPACT_ATOMS: atom_id res chain seq x y z
N PHE A 1 16.62 -19.71 -51.74
CA PHE A 1 16.68 -18.50 -50.89
C PHE A 1 15.39 -17.73 -51.12
N LEU A 2 14.39 -17.68 -50.24
CA LEU A 2 14.36 -17.76 -48.79
C LEU A 2 13.32 -18.78 -48.32
N GLN A 3 13.79 -19.66 -47.46
CA GLN A 3 13.03 -20.66 -46.75
C GLN A 3 12.44 -20.04 -45.50
N GLU A 4 11.21 -20.46 -45.21
CA GLU A 4 10.42 -20.21 -44.01
C GLU A 4 11.23 -19.94 -42.74
N THR A 5 11.10 -18.72 -42.21
CA THR A 5 11.24 -18.45 -40.77
C THR A 5 10.11 -17.50 -40.37
N ILE A 6 8.87 -17.99 -40.45
CA ILE A 6 7.78 -17.45 -39.63
C ILE A 6 7.97 -18.10 -38.25
N GLU A 7 8.93 -17.55 -37.53
CA GLU A 7 9.27 -17.92 -36.17
C GLU A 7 8.16 -17.40 -35.26
N TYR A 8 7.36 -18.35 -34.77
CA TYR A 8 6.50 -18.31 -33.58
C TYR A 8 6.41 -16.95 -32.86
N ALA A 9 5.52 -16.07 -33.33
CA ALA A 9 5.02 -14.99 -32.50
C ALA A 9 4.03 -15.62 -31.51
N ASP A 10 4.53 -15.93 -30.31
CA ASP A 10 3.73 -16.28 -29.14
C ASP A 10 2.58 -15.26 -29.01
N PRO A 11 1.30 -15.68 -28.91
CA PRO A 11 0.23 -14.72 -28.64
C PRO A 11 0.51 -14.12 -27.26
N GLN A 12 1.10 -12.92 -27.22
CA GLN A 12 1.18 -12.13 -26.01
C GLN A 12 -0.25 -11.91 -25.52
N GLY A 13 -0.70 -12.78 -24.60
CA GLY A 13 -1.89 -12.54 -23.81
C GLY A 13 -1.76 -11.20 -23.11
N ALA A 14 -2.89 -10.54 -22.82
CA ALA A 14 -2.90 -9.28 -22.10
C ALA A 14 -2.01 -9.37 -20.85
N THR A 15 -1.15 -8.37 -20.65
CA THR A 15 -0.28 -8.31 -19.48
C THR A 15 -1.12 -8.22 -18.20
N ASP A 16 -0.57 -8.66 -17.05
CA ASP A 16 -1.28 -8.58 -15.76
C ASP A 16 -1.77 -7.16 -15.45
N GLU A 17 -1.04 -6.15 -15.90
CA GLU A 17 -1.41 -4.75 -15.73
C GLU A 17 -2.58 -4.32 -16.64
N GLU A 18 -2.60 -4.77 -17.89
CA GLU A 18 -3.74 -4.54 -18.79
C GLU A 18 -5.00 -5.27 -18.28
N LEU A 19 -4.82 -6.48 -17.71
CA LEU A 19 -5.89 -7.23 -17.08
C LEU A 19 -6.45 -6.48 -15.86
N PHE A 20 -5.58 -6.05 -14.94
CA PHE A 20 -5.98 -5.26 -13.77
C PHE A 20 -6.73 -3.98 -14.16
N SER A 21 -6.20 -3.22 -15.11
CA SER A 21 -6.83 -2.00 -15.61
C SER A 21 -8.23 -2.26 -16.16
N THR A 22 -8.40 -3.34 -16.93
CA THR A 22 -9.70 -3.75 -17.48
C THR A 22 -10.67 -4.17 -16.38
N VAL A 23 -10.20 -4.93 -15.38
CA VAL A 23 -10.99 -5.37 -14.23
C VAL A 23 -11.47 -4.17 -13.42
N TYR A 24 -10.55 -3.27 -13.07
CA TYR A 24 -10.84 -2.07 -12.32
C TYR A 24 -11.87 -1.20 -13.06
N HIS A 25 -11.64 -0.92 -14.35
CA HIS A 25 -12.57 -0.13 -15.18
C HIS A 25 -13.99 -0.72 -15.19
N LYS A 26 -14.12 -2.05 -15.32
CA LYS A 26 -15.44 -2.70 -15.27
C LYS A 26 -16.12 -2.56 -13.92
N LEU A 27 -15.36 -2.71 -12.82
CA LEU A 27 -15.91 -2.70 -11.47
C LEU A 27 -16.28 -1.29 -10.99
N VAL A 28 -15.53 -0.24 -11.36
CA VAL A 28 -15.89 1.13 -11.00
C VAL A 28 -17.16 1.63 -11.68
N HIS A 29 -17.52 1.05 -12.83
CA HIS A 29 -18.79 1.30 -13.51
C HIS A 29 -19.91 0.34 -13.10
N SER A 30 -19.65 -0.58 -12.18
CA SER A 30 -20.64 -1.52 -11.65
C SER A 30 -21.15 -1.08 -10.27
N PRO A 31 -22.18 -1.75 -9.73
CA PRO A 31 -22.66 -1.53 -8.37
C PRO A 31 -21.59 -1.77 -7.27
N ALA A 32 -20.44 -2.38 -7.61
CA ALA A 32 -19.36 -2.65 -6.67
C ALA A 32 -18.53 -1.41 -6.28
N LEU A 33 -18.76 -0.26 -6.93
CA LEU A 33 -18.01 0.97 -6.69
C LEU A 33 -18.00 1.40 -5.21
N GLU A 34 -19.12 1.32 -4.52
CA GLU A 34 -19.20 1.71 -3.10
C GLU A 34 -18.28 0.85 -2.22
N THR A 35 -18.29 -0.47 -2.45
CA THR A 35 -17.40 -1.41 -1.77
C THR A 35 -15.93 -1.11 -2.08
N ILE A 36 -15.60 -0.81 -3.34
CA ILE A 36 -14.26 -0.41 -3.75
C ILE A 36 -13.79 0.82 -2.97
N LEU A 37 -14.60 1.88 -2.93
CA LEU A 37 -14.29 3.11 -2.22
C LEU A 37 -14.11 2.87 -0.71
N GLN A 38 -14.90 1.97 -0.12
CA GLN A 38 -14.78 1.61 1.29
C GLN A 38 -13.45 0.91 1.60
N VAL A 39 -13.01 0.00 0.73
CA VAL A 39 -11.70 -0.67 0.86
C VAL A 39 -10.55 0.33 0.69
N GLU A 40 -10.60 1.16 -0.35
CA GLU A 40 -9.60 2.21 -0.59
C GLU A 40 -9.50 3.19 0.59
N HIS A 41 -10.65 3.59 1.14
CA HIS A 41 -10.71 4.44 2.33
C HIS A 41 -10.08 3.78 3.55
N SER A 42 -10.38 2.50 3.81
CA SER A 42 -9.78 1.73 4.90
C SER A 42 -8.25 1.68 4.80
N TYR A 43 -7.73 1.40 3.60
CA TYR A 43 -6.29 1.39 3.35
C TYR A 43 -5.64 2.76 3.54
N ALA A 44 -6.32 3.83 3.08
CA ALA A 44 -5.87 5.20 3.30
C ALA A 44 -5.81 5.56 4.79
N LEU A 45 -6.79 5.14 5.59
CA LEU A 45 -6.78 5.33 7.05
C LEU A 45 -5.63 4.58 7.71
N ALA A 46 -5.38 3.33 7.34
CA ALA A 46 -4.28 2.54 7.88
C ALA A 46 -2.90 3.17 7.58
N VAL A 47 -2.69 3.64 6.34
CA VAL A 47 -1.46 4.36 5.98
C VAL A 47 -1.34 5.67 6.73
N LYS A 48 -2.44 6.42 6.87
CA LYS A 48 -2.47 7.69 7.62
C LYS A 48 -2.10 7.48 9.08
N GLU A 49 -2.66 6.46 9.72
CA GLU A 49 -2.37 6.13 11.12
C GLU A 49 -0.88 5.83 11.30
N LEU A 50 -0.32 4.93 10.48
CA LEU A 50 1.10 4.58 10.56
C LEU A 50 2.01 5.79 10.29
N THR A 51 1.63 6.63 9.33
CA THR A 51 2.35 7.88 9.02
C THR A 51 2.30 8.87 10.19
N THR A 52 1.16 8.96 10.88
CA THR A 52 1.01 9.82 12.06
C THR A 52 1.90 9.34 13.20
N GLN A 53 1.92 8.02 13.47
CA GLN A 53 2.80 7.44 14.48
C GLN A 53 4.29 7.69 14.18
N ARG A 54 4.69 7.60 12.91
CA ARG A 54 6.03 8.00 12.47
C ARG A 54 6.31 9.45 12.82
N ASP A 55 5.42 10.35 12.42
CA ASP A 55 5.62 11.79 12.58
C ASP A 55 5.73 12.17 14.07
N GLU A 56 4.92 11.55 14.93
CA GLU A 56 4.99 11.72 16.38
C GLU A 56 6.33 11.24 16.96
N GLN A 57 6.79 10.05 16.56
CA GLN A 57 8.05 9.50 17.08
C GLN A 57 9.28 10.27 16.58
N VAL A 58 9.28 10.70 15.31
CA VAL A 58 10.34 11.55 14.76
C VAL A 58 10.36 12.89 15.50
N ALA A 59 9.20 13.54 15.68
CA ALA A 59 9.11 14.81 16.41
C ALA A 59 9.59 14.67 17.86
N ALA A 60 9.21 13.59 18.55
CA ALA A 60 9.65 13.32 19.92
C ALA A 60 11.17 13.13 20.01
N LEU A 61 11.76 12.34 19.11
CA LEU A 61 13.20 12.12 19.07
C LEU A 61 13.95 13.43 18.78
N THR A 62 13.50 14.18 17.77
CA THR A 62 14.10 15.48 17.42
C THR A 62 14.04 16.47 18.58
N ALA A 63 12.92 16.53 19.30
CA ALA A 63 12.78 17.40 20.47
C ALA A 63 13.76 17.03 21.59
N SER A 64 13.88 15.73 21.92
CA SER A 64 14.83 15.25 22.93
C SER A 64 16.27 15.59 22.55
N GLN A 65 16.67 15.25 21.32
CA GLN A 65 18.02 15.48 20.81
C GLN A 65 18.36 16.97 20.74
N THR A 66 17.40 17.82 20.37
CA THR A 66 17.56 19.28 20.40
C THR A 66 17.84 19.77 21.82
N GLN A 67 17.08 19.29 22.81
CA GLN A 67 17.27 19.68 24.20
C GLN A 67 18.63 19.21 24.75
N GLU A 68 19.05 17.99 24.41
CA GLU A 68 20.35 17.44 24.77
C GLU A 68 21.49 18.27 24.19
N MET A 69 21.41 18.60 22.90
CA MET A 69 22.41 19.44 22.22
C MET A 69 22.48 20.84 22.81
N VAL A 70 21.34 21.49 23.09
CA VAL A 70 21.31 22.82 23.73
C VAL A 70 22.04 22.79 25.08
N LYS A 71 21.71 21.83 25.95
CA LYS A 71 22.37 21.69 27.26
C LYS A 71 23.87 21.43 27.10
N ALA A 72 24.25 20.53 26.19
CA ALA A 72 25.64 20.18 25.97
C ALA A 72 26.44 21.39 25.46
N VAL A 73 25.88 22.20 24.58
CA VAL A 73 26.50 23.43 24.06
C VAL A 73 26.59 24.53 25.12
N GLU A 74 25.54 24.74 25.92
CA GLU A 74 25.55 25.70 27.04
C GLU A 74 26.59 25.35 28.11
N GLY A 75 26.88 24.06 28.29
CA GLY A 75 27.87 23.53 29.22
C GLY A 75 29.31 23.47 28.74
N VAL A 76 29.59 23.95 27.52
CA VAL A 76 30.90 23.84 26.89
C VAL A 76 31.97 24.48 27.76
N HIS A 77 33.05 23.74 27.99
CA HIS A 77 34.16 24.09 28.89
C HIS A 77 33.83 24.15 30.39
N VAL A 78 32.59 23.84 30.78
CA VAL A 78 32.18 23.72 32.20
C VAL A 78 32.03 22.25 32.59
N TYR A 79 31.21 21.50 31.85
CA TYR A 79 30.93 20.09 32.10
C TYR A 79 30.82 19.25 30.83
N SER A 80 30.95 19.87 29.66
CA SER A 80 31.03 19.19 28.36
C SER A 80 32.21 19.73 27.56
N THR A 81 32.70 18.89 26.65
CA THR A 81 33.73 19.23 25.67
C THR A 81 33.15 19.28 24.26
N GLU A 82 33.80 20.02 23.37
CA GLU A 82 33.45 20.04 21.94
C GLU A 82 33.48 18.63 21.33
N LYS A 83 34.43 17.80 21.76
CA LYS A 83 34.52 16.41 21.32
C LYS A 83 33.28 15.60 21.72
N GLU A 84 32.86 15.70 22.98
CA GLU A 84 31.67 14.99 23.47
C GLU A 84 30.39 15.45 22.76
N ILE A 85 30.31 16.73 22.39
CA ILE A 85 29.19 17.28 21.61
C ILE A 85 29.19 16.72 20.19
N ASN A 86 30.36 16.62 19.56
CA ASN A 86 30.47 16.01 18.24
C ASN A 86 30.14 14.51 18.27
N ASP A 87 30.62 13.79 19.29
CA ASP A 87 30.29 12.37 19.52
C ASP A 87 28.78 12.18 19.83
N MET A 88 28.14 13.16 20.48
CA MET A 88 26.68 13.19 20.68
C MET A 88 25.94 13.42 19.36
N ALA A 89 26.36 14.40 18.57
CA ALA A 89 25.74 14.69 17.27
C ALA A 89 25.83 13.49 16.30
N ALA A 90 26.95 12.76 16.31
CA ALA A 90 27.11 11.54 15.53
C ALA A 90 26.08 10.47 15.94
N ARG A 91 25.92 10.22 17.25
CA ARG A 91 24.92 9.28 17.77
C ARG A 91 23.49 9.71 17.43
N HIS A 92 23.19 11.00 17.60
CA HIS A 92 21.86 11.53 17.27
C HIS A 92 21.52 11.32 15.78
N PHE A 93 22.49 11.52 14.90
CA PHE A 93 22.35 11.28 13.47
C PHE A 93 22.12 9.79 13.15
N GLU A 94 22.85 8.88 13.80
CA GLU A 94 22.65 7.44 13.66
C GLU A 94 21.23 7.02 14.10
N ASP A 95 20.77 7.51 15.25
CA ASP A 95 19.44 7.22 15.79
C ASP A 95 18.32 7.69 14.85
N GLN A 96 18.46 8.91 14.31
CA GLN A 96 17.50 9.48 13.34
C GLN A 96 17.46 8.64 12.06
N ASN A 97 18.61 8.24 11.52
CA ASN A 97 18.68 7.41 10.33
C ASN A 97 18.05 6.03 10.55
N LEU A 98 18.32 5.40 11.70
CA LEU A 98 17.74 4.11 12.04
C LEU A 98 16.22 4.19 12.15
N LEU A 99 15.72 5.21 12.85
CA LEU A 99 14.28 5.46 12.99
C LEU A 99 13.62 5.70 11.63
N GLN A 100 14.23 6.55 10.78
CA GLN A 100 13.71 6.84 9.44
C GLN A 100 13.70 5.59 8.55
N GLY A 101 14.78 4.80 8.57
CA GLY A 101 14.89 3.57 7.79
C GLY A 101 13.85 2.53 8.19
N ARG A 102 13.60 2.38 9.49
CA ARG A 102 12.53 1.53 10.02
C ARG A 102 11.17 1.98 9.50
N TRP A 103 10.83 3.25 9.65
CA TRP A 103 9.52 3.76 9.25
C TRP A 103 9.27 3.70 7.75
N ASN A 104 10.29 4.00 6.94
CA ASN A 104 10.19 3.83 5.49
C ASN A 104 9.86 2.37 5.14
N SER A 105 10.57 1.43 5.76
CA SER A 105 10.34 0.00 5.53
C SER A 105 8.93 -0.44 5.96
N GLU A 106 8.44 0.01 7.11
CA GLU A 106 7.10 -0.32 7.60
C GLU A 106 5.99 0.25 6.68
N VAL A 107 6.11 1.52 6.27
CA VAL A 107 5.15 2.17 5.37
C VAL A 107 5.14 1.52 3.98
N ASP A 108 6.32 1.23 3.43
CA ASP A 108 6.44 0.59 2.12
C ASP A 108 5.89 -0.84 2.14
N THR A 109 6.18 -1.59 3.19
CA THR A 109 5.63 -2.94 3.39
C THR A 109 4.10 -2.91 3.47
N LEU A 110 3.53 -1.97 4.25
CA LEU A 110 2.08 -1.83 4.36
C LEU A 110 1.45 -1.52 2.99
N LYS A 111 1.98 -0.53 2.26
CA LYS A 111 1.46 -0.14 0.94
C LYS A 111 1.56 -1.27 -0.07
N GLU A 112 2.65 -2.03 -0.05
CA GLU A 112 2.83 -3.17 -0.94
C GLU A 112 1.85 -4.30 -0.61
N SER A 113 1.63 -4.61 0.67
CA SER A 113 0.62 -5.59 1.09
C SER A 113 -0.78 -5.17 0.63
N GLN A 114 -1.15 -3.91 0.90
CA GLN A 114 -2.43 -3.34 0.48
C GLN A 114 -2.62 -3.42 -1.05
N ARG A 115 -1.60 -3.06 -1.85
CA ARG A 115 -1.68 -3.17 -3.32
C ARG A 115 -1.92 -4.59 -3.77
N ARG A 116 -1.20 -5.56 -3.21
CA ARG A 116 -1.34 -6.98 -3.56
C ARG A 116 -2.71 -7.51 -3.19
N GLU A 117 -3.12 -7.30 -1.94
CA GLU A 117 -4.43 -7.71 -1.43
C GLU A 117 -5.57 -7.07 -2.24
N TYR A 118 -5.41 -5.80 -2.61
CA TYR A 118 -6.38 -5.08 -3.44
C TYR A 118 -6.54 -5.71 -4.83
N ARG A 119 -5.43 -6.01 -5.50
CA ARG A 119 -5.44 -6.66 -6.83
C ARG A 119 -6.10 -8.03 -6.75
N ASP A 120 -5.68 -8.87 -5.80
CA ASP A 120 -6.23 -10.21 -5.61
C ASP A 120 -7.74 -10.17 -5.30
N TRP A 121 -8.15 -9.21 -4.48
CA TRP A 121 -9.56 -9.01 -4.14
C TRP A 121 -10.39 -8.55 -5.35
N LEU A 122 -9.91 -7.60 -6.14
CA LEU A 122 -10.61 -7.13 -7.35
C LEU A 122 -10.79 -8.24 -8.39
N MET A 123 -9.77 -9.08 -8.59
CA MET A 123 -9.85 -10.22 -9.51
C MET A 123 -10.96 -11.21 -9.08
N LYS A 124 -11.04 -11.52 -7.78
CA LYS A 124 -12.11 -12.39 -7.22
C LYS A 124 -13.49 -11.76 -7.34
N LEU A 125 -13.61 -10.46 -7.03
CA LEU A 125 -14.86 -9.74 -7.13
C LEU A 125 -15.43 -9.76 -8.55
N LEU A 126 -14.56 -9.69 -9.56
CA LEU A 126 -14.96 -9.81 -10.95
C LEU A 126 -15.47 -11.22 -11.30
N GLU A 127 -14.81 -12.27 -10.80
CA GLU A 127 -15.23 -13.67 -10.98
C GLU A 127 -16.63 -13.90 -10.39
N ASP A 128 -16.89 -13.39 -9.18
CA ASP A 128 -18.20 -13.45 -8.51
C ASP A 128 -19.29 -12.68 -9.28
N HIS A 129 -18.94 -11.56 -9.92
CA HIS A 129 -19.87 -10.80 -10.75
C HIS A 129 -20.18 -11.51 -12.08
N HIS A 130 -19.21 -12.19 -12.70
CA HIS A 130 -19.44 -12.95 -13.94
C HIS A 130 -20.23 -14.24 -13.69
N THR A 131 -19.98 -14.94 -12.58
CA THR A 131 -20.72 -16.15 -12.20
C THR A 131 -22.19 -15.86 -11.86
N ASN A 132 -22.49 -14.74 -11.19
CA ASN A 132 -23.87 -14.31 -10.94
C ASN A 132 -24.64 -13.94 -12.22
N ILE A 133 -23.98 -13.45 -13.27
CA ILE A 133 -24.62 -13.14 -14.56
C ILE A 133 -24.92 -14.41 -15.38
N THR A 134 -24.17 -15.50 -15.17
CA THR A 134 -24.31 -16.75 -15.95
C THR A 134 -25.26 -17.78 -15.35
N LEU A 135 -25.83 -17.53 -14.18
CA LEU A 135 -26.95 -18.31 -13.65
C LEU A 135 -28.27 -17.61 -14.00
N PRO A 136 -28.96 -17.99 -15.09
CA PRO A 136 -30.33 -17.55 -15.27
C PRO A 136 -31.15 -18.18 -14.14
N THR A 137 -31.83 -17.32 -13.38
CA THR A 137 -32.96 -17.67 -12.52
C THR A 137 -33.80 -18.73 -13.23
N PHE A 138 -33.69 -20.00 -12.81
CA PHE A 138 -34.70 -21.00 -13.12
C PHE A 138 -35.94 -20.56 -12.37
N VAL A 139 -36.76 -19.77 -13.05
CA VAL A 139 -38.08 -19.37 -12.60
C VAL A 139 -38.86 -20.66 -12.44
N HIS A 140 -39.07 -21.07 -11.20
CA HIS A 140 -39.99 -22.14 -10.86
C HIS A 140 -41.39 -21.67 -11.25
N ARG A 141 -41.81 -21.97 -12.49
CA ARG A 141 -43.15 -21.65 -12.98
C ARG A 141 -44.15 -22.48 -12.17
N THR A 142 -44.88 -21.79 -11.30
CA THR A 142 -46.00 -22.34 -10.56
C THR A 142 -47.13 -22.76 -11.50
N LEU A 143 -47.60 -23.99 -11.26
CA LEU A 143 -48.95 -24.55 -11.39
C LEU A 143 -49.97 -23.82 -12.29
N THR A 144 -50.52 -24.56 -13.26
CA THR A 144 -51.91 -24.35 -13.71
C THR A 144 -52.67 -25.67 -13.58
N HIS A 145 -53.65 -25.68 -12.66
CA HIS A 145 -54.81 -26.58 -12.71
C HIS A 145 -55.81 -26.00 -13.71
N GLY A 146 -56.47 -26.84 -14.51
CA GLY A 146 -57.58 -26.43 -15.36
C GLY A 146 -58.24 -27.60 -16.06
N CYS A 147 -59.27 -28.16 -15.40
CA CYS A 147 -60.42 -28.97 -15.86
C CYS A 147 -60.24 -29.94 -17.04
#